data_AF-A0A5R9L2F9-F1
#
_entry.id   AF-A0A5R9L2F9-F1
#
_cell.length_a   1.000
_cell.length_b   1.000
_cell.length_c   1.000
_cell.angle_alpha   90.00
_cell.angle_beta   90.00
_cell.angle_gamma   90.00
#
_symmetry.space_group_name_H-M   'P 1'
#
loop_
_entity.id
_entity.type
_entity.pdbx_description
1 polymer ?
#
loop_
_entity_poly.entity_id
_entity_poly.type
_entity_poly.pdbx_seq_one_letter_code
_entity_poly.pdbx_strand_id
1 'polypeptide(L)'
;MKYLAYYFLFVVLSAASCHTEEVDETDSLGCQSDNALEQVAWLKEKVNDLTKQSAQFKCSDKEEGCFYIARGDVNGETIFEVGNCCPNMNSVPAFFKCDGTSFCEAGDIDCIRKTTPDGRKLLWSSRIK
;
A
#
# COMPACT_ATOMS: atom_id res chain seq x y z
N MET A 1 -38.88 44.67 -7.48
CA MET A 1 -38.69 43.95 -6.20
C MET A 1 -38.74 42.41 -6.32
N LYS A 2 -39.48 41.81 -7.26
CA LYS A 2 -39.52 40.34 -7.46
C LYS A 2 -38.19 39.72 -7.96
N TYR A 3 -37.42 40.46 -8.77
CA TYR A 3 -36.15 39.97 -9.33
C TYR A 3 -35.00 39.87 -8.31
N LEU A 4 -35.07 40.63 -7.21
CA LEU A 4 -34.08 40.55 -6.12
C LEU A 4 -34.22 39.24 -5.32
N ALA A 5 -35.45 38.73 -5.18
CA ALA A 5 -35.71 37.45 -4.51
C ALA A 5 -35.15 36.26 -5.30
N TYR A 6 -35.23 36.31 -6.64
CA TYR A 6 -34.65 35.27 -7.51
C TYR A 6 -33.11 35.24 -7.45
N TYR A 7 -32.48 36.42 -7.36
CA TYR A 7 -31.02 36.50 -7.26
C TYR A 7 -30.52 35.92 -5.93
N PHE A 8 -31.25 36.16 -4.84
CA PHE A 8 -30.90 35.61 -3.52
C PHE A 8 -31.06 34.09 -3.47
N LEU A 9 -32.09 33.53 -4.13
CA LEU A 9 -32.31 32.09 -4.22
C LEU A 9 -31.17 31.38 -4.96
N PHE A 10 -30.65 31.97 -6.03
CA PHE A 10 -29.57 31.37 -6.83
C PHE A 10 -28.23 31.32 -6.09
N VAL A 11 -27.94 32.32 -5.25
CA VAL A 11 -26.71 32.38 -4.44
C VAL A 11 -26.70 31.34 -3.31
N VAL A 12 -27.86 31.05 -2.72
CA VAL A 12 -27.99 30.00 -1.68
C VAL A 12 -27.77 28.60 -2.25
N LEU A 13 -28.23 28.34 -3.48
CA LEU A 13 -28.06 27.04 -4.15
C LEU A 13 -26.59 26.74 -4.51
N SER A 14 -25.78 27.77 -4.83
CA SER A 14 -24.35 27.59 -5.11
C SER A 14 -23.50 27.28 -3.87
N ALA A 15 -23.94 27.66 -2.66
CA ALA A 15 -23.20 27.38 -1.43
C ALA A 15 -23.38 25.94 -0.91
N ALA A 16 -24.34 25.19 -1.45
CA ALA A 16 -24.62 23.80 -1.05
C ALA A 16 -23.81 22.76 -1.85
N SER A 17 -23.01 23.18 -2.83
CA SER A 17 -22.16 22.27 -3.64
C SER A 17 -20.71 22.21 -3.13
N CYS A 18 -20.51 22.28 -1.81
CA CYS A 18 -19.28 21.74 -1.23
C CYS A 18 -19.35 20.22 -1.37
N HIS A 19 -18.71 19.70 -2.42
CA HIS A 19 -18.33 18.30 -2.48
C HIS A 19 -17.28 18.12 -1.38
N THR A 20 -17.70 17.62 -0.22
CA THR A 20 -16.77 17.10 0.77
C THR A 20 -16.12 15.90 0.09
N GLU A 21 -14.90 16.07 -0.41
CA GLU A 21 -14.05 14.93 -0.75
C GLU A 21 -13.98 14.08 0.52
N GLU A 22 -14.54 12.88 0.46
CA GLU A 22 -14.41 11.90 1.51
C GLU A 22 -12.90 11.63 1.63
N VAL A 23 -12.27 12.19 2.66
CA VAL A 23 -10.90 11.85 3.02
C VAL A 23 -10.93 10.37 3.33
N ASP A 24 -10.43 9.58 2.38
CA ASP A 24 -10.31 8.14 2.47
C ASP A 24 -9.62 7.83 3.81
N GLU A 25 -10.35 7.26 4.77
CA GLU A 25 -9.85 7.01 6.14
C GLU A 25 -8.56 6.18 6.13
N THR A 26 -8.29 5.49 5.03
CA THR A 26 -7.08 4.73 4.74
C THR A 26 -5.81 5.60 4.69
N ASP A 27 -5.92 6.89 4.34
CA ASP A 27 -4.76 7.79 4.30
C ASP A 27 -4.35 8.30 5.70
N SER A 28 -5.22 8.15 6.70
CA SER A 28 -4.92 8.50 8.10
C SER A 28 -3.81 7.65 8.73
N LEU A 29 -3.56 6.45 8.18
CA LEU A 29 -2.52 5.53 8.60
C LEU A 29 -1.14 5.88 8.00
N GLY A 30 -1.05 6.85 7.09
CA GLY A 30 0.20 7.26 6.46
C GLY A 30 0.73 6.27 5.40
N CYS A 31 -0.14 5.46 4.80
CA CYS A 31 0.27 4.45 3.83
C CYS A 31 0.81 5.03 2.51
N GLN A 32 0.30 6.21 2.10
CA GLN A 32 0.80 6.92 0.91
C GLN A 32 2.07 7.74 1.18
N SER A 33 2.42 7.96 2.45
CA SER A 33 3.62 8.68 2.88
C SER A 33 4.90 7.96 2.47
N ASP A 34 5.93 8.72 2.13
CA ASP A 34 7.27 8.14 1.90
C ASP A 34 7.87 7.50 3.17
N ASN A 35 7.32 7.85 4.34
CA ASN A 35 7.70 7.29 5.63
C ASN A 35 6.72 6.22 6.13
N ALA A 36 5.99 5.54 5.23
CA ALA A 36 5.02 4.50 5.60
C ALA A 36 5.61 3.42 6.53
N LEU A 37 6.89 3.07 6.37
CA LEU A 37 7.58 2.10 7.24
C LEU A 37 7.71 2.56 8.71
N GLU A 38 7.67 3.86 8.96
CA GLU A 38 7.76 4.45 10.29
C GLU A 38 6.38 4.73 10.89
N GLN A 39 5.42 5.09 10.04
CA GLN A 39 4.08 5.53 10.42
C GLN A 39 3.09 4.38 10.58
N VAL A 40 3.25 3.30 9.80
CA VAL A 40 2.38 2.13 9.83
C VAL A 40 2.99 1.06 10.74
N ALA A 41 2.34 0.81 11.88
CA ALA A 41 2.88 -0.06 12.93
C ALA A 41 3.20 -1.49 12.44
N TRP A 42 2.29 -2.11 11.68
CA TRP A 42 2.49 -3.48 11.20
C TRP A 42 3.63 -3.57 10.18
N LEU A 43 3.89 -2.53 9.38
CA LEU A 43 5.02 -2.50 8.44
C LEU A 43 6.35 -2.52 9.19
N LYS A 44 6.45 -1.76 10.29
CA LYS A 44 7.64 -1.75 11.14
C LYS A 44 7.92 -3.12 11.75
N GLU A 45 6.88 -3.78 12.26
CA GLU A 45 6.99 -5.16 12.77
C GLU A 45 7.40 -6.13 11.65
N LYS A 46 6.79 -6.00 10.47
CA LYS A 46 7.10 -6.82 9.31
C LYS A 46 8.56 -6.68 8.87
N VAL A 47 9.10 -5.46 8.82
CA VAL A 47 10.51 -5.20 8.52
C VAL A 47 11.43 -5.91 9.52
N ASN A 48 11.12 -5.83 10.82
CA ASN A 48 11.92 -6.49 11.85
C ASN A 48 11.91 -8.02 11.68
N ASP A 49 10.75 -8.60 11.38
CA ASP A 49 10.61 -10.04 11.17
C ASP A 49 11.33 -10.51 9.91
N LEU A 50 11.21 -9.78 8.80
CA LEU A 50 11.92 -10.08 7.56
C LEU A 50 13.44 -9.92 7.71
N THR A 51 13.88 -8.95 8.52
CA THR A 51 15.30 -8.77 8.86
C THR A 51 15.84 -9.99 9.60
N LYS A 52 15.12 -10.48 10.63
CA LYS A 52 15.51 -11.71 11.35
C LYS A 52 15.53 -12.91 10.41
N GLN A 53 14.52 -13.04 9.54
CA GLN A 53 14.45 -14.13 8.56
C GLN A 53 15.61 -14.08 7.55
N SER A 54 15.99 -12.88 7.08
CA SER A 54 17.12 -12.72 6.15
C SER A 54 18.45 -13.21 6.71
N ALA A 55 18.64 -13.11 8.04
CA ALA A 55 19.85 -13.59 8.71
C ALA A 55 19.83 -15.11 8.98
N GLN A 56 18.65 -15.75 8.95
CA GLN A 56 18.49 -17.18 9.21
C GLN A 56 18.44 -18.01 7.92
N PHE A 57 17.92 -17.42 6.85
CA PHE A 57 17.75 -18.07 5.56
C PHE A 57 18.86 -17.64 4.59
N LYS A 58 19.23 -18.51 3.66
CA LYS A 58 20.19 -18.20 2.59
C LYS A 58 19.58 -18.44 1.22
N CYS A 59 19.70 -17.46 0.31
CA CYS A 59 19.28 -17.64 -1.09
C CYS A 59 20.17 -18.66 -1.82
N SER A 60 21.46 -18.73 -1.44
CA SER A 60 22.45 -19.68 -1.96
C SER A 60 23.61 -19.84 -0.96
N ASP A 61 24.56 -20.72 -1.25
CA ASP A 61 25.77 -20.92 -0.42
C ASP A 61 26.57 -19.62 -0.19
N LYS A 62 26.40 -18.62 -1.06
CA LYS A 62 27.15 -17.35 -1.06
C LYS A 62 26.26 -16.12 -0.82
N GLU A 63 24.95 -16.28 -0.73
CA GLU A 63 24.01 -15.17 -0.59
C GLU A 63 23.06 -15.41 0.59
N GLU A 64 23.01 -14.43 1.49
CA GLU A 64 22.03 -14.38 2.58
C GLU A 64 20.61 -14.19 2.04
N GLY A 65 19.62 -14.40 2.89
CA GLY A 65 18.22 -14.27 2.56
C GLY A 65 17.88 -12.86 2.09
N CYS A 66 17.13 -12.75 1.00
CA CYS A 66 16.72 -11.47 0.44
C CYS A 66 15.20 -11.32 0.53
N PHE A 67 14.74 -10.37 1.33
CA PHE A 67 13.33 -9.97 1.41
C PHE A 67 13.15 -8.52 0.98
N TYR A 68 11.93 -8.17 0.58
CA TYR A 68 11.57 -6.80 0.24
C TYR A 68 10.14 -6.47 0.64
N ILE A 69 9.91 -5.17 0.80
CA ILE A 69 8.59 -4.56 0.87
C ILE A 69 8.53 -3.48 -0.21
N ALA A 70 7.55 -3.58 -1.10
CA ALA A 70 7.23 -2.57 -2.09
C ALA A 70 5.79 -2.08 -1.89
N ARG A 71 5.52 -0.88 -2.39
CA ARG A 71 4.20 -0.27 -2.41
C ARG A 71 3.80 0.03 -3.84
N GLY A 72 2.54 -0.09 -4.17
CA GLY A 72 1.96 0.58 -5.32
C GLY A 72 0.44 0.64 -5.18
N ASP A 73 -0.22 1.00 -6.27
CA ASP A 73 -1.66 1.25 -6.25
C ASP A 73 -2.40 0.23 -7.11
N VAL A 74 -3.51 -0.28 -6.59
CA VAL A 74 -4.42 -1.20 -7.30
C VAL A 74 -5.83 -0.65 -7.17
N ASN A 75 -6.42 -0.21 -8.27
CA ASN A 75 -7.76 0.41 -8.30
C ASN A 75 -7.94 1.59 -7.33
N GLY A 76 -6.87 2.38 -7.11
CA GLY A 76 -6.88 3.51 -6.18
C GLY A 76 -6.60 3.16 -4.72
N GLU A 77 -6.44 1.87 -4.40
CA GLU A 77 -6.06 1.42 -3.06
C GLU A 77 -4.54 1.18 -2.99
N THR A 78 -3.90 1.69 -1.93
CA THR A 78 -2.48 1.45 -1.68
C THR A 78 -2.24 0.04 -1.16
N ILE A 79 -1.49 -0.75 -1.93
CA ILE A 79 -1.15 -2.15 -1.65
C ILE A 79 0.34 -2.29 -1.38
N PHE A 80 0.65 -3.05 -0.33
CA PHE A 80 2.01 -3.43 0.04
C PHE A 80 2.29 -4.86 -0.42
N GLU A 81 3.28 -5.00 -1.31
CA GLU A 81 3.83 -6.28 -1.74
C GLU A 81 4.98 -6.67 -0.81
N VAL A 82 4.89 -7.86 -0.23
CA VAL A 82 5.95 -8.46 0.58
C VAL A 82 6.42 -9.73 -0.10
N GLY A 83 7.70 -9.78 -0.45
CA GLY A 83 8.27 -10.91 -1.17
C GLY A 83 9.74 -11.16 -0.84
N ASN A 84 10.34 -12.09 -1.57
CA ASN A 84 11.77 -12.35 -1.53
C ASN A 84 12.39 -12.29 -2.93
N CYS A 85 13.69 -12.05 -2.97
CA CYS A 85 14.45 -11.97 -4.23
C CYS A 85 15.41 -13.16 -4.42
N CYS A 86 15.14 -14.29 -3.73
CA CYS A 86 15.92 -15.51 -3.86
C CYS A 86 15.45 -16.30 -5.10
N PRO A 87 16.29 -16.49 -6.14
CA PRO A 87 15.86 -17.15 -7.38
C PRO A 87 15.48 -18.62 -7.20
N ASN A 88 16.04 -19.29 -6.19
CA ASN A 88 15.78 -20.71 -5.90
C ASN A 88 14.65 -20.93 -4.89
N MET A 89 13.97 -19.87 -4.44
CA MET A 89 12.86 -19.99 -3.51
C MET A 89 11.55 -19.98 -4.29
N ASN A 90 10.84 -21.12 -4.27
CA ASN A 90 9.51 -21.19 -4.86
C ASN A 90 8.50 -20.54 -3.90
N SER A 91 8.20 -19.27 -4.13
CA SER A 91 7.32 -18.48 -3.29
C SER A 91 6.53 -17.49 -4.13
N VAL A 92 5.34 -17.16 -3.66
CA VAL A 92 4.52 -16.11 -4.23
C VAL A 92 4.55 -14.90 -3.29
N PRO A 93 4.71 -13.66 -3.80
CA PRO A 93 4.58 -12.46 -2.99
C PRO A 93 3.21 -12.41 -2.30
N ALA A 94 3.19 -11.92 -1.07
CA ALA A 94 1.98 -11.63 -0.33
C ALA A 94 1.63 -10.15 -0.49
N PHE A 95 0.35 -9.84 -0.64
CA PHE A 95 -0.16 -8.49 -0.84
C PHE A 95 -1.03 -8.10 0.34
N PHE A 96 -0.79 -6.92 0.89
CA PHE A 96 -1.49 -6.41 2.07
C PHE A 96 -2.08 -5.04 1.80
N LYS A 97 -3.26 -4.80 2.36
CA LYS A 97 -3.87 -3.48 2.43
C LYS A 97 -3.14 -2.62 3.46
N CYS A 98 -3.45 -1.33 3.47
CA CYS A 98 -2.89 -0.37 4.40
C CYS A 98 -3.07 -0.74 5.89
N ASP A 99 -4.21 -1.33 6.23
CA ASP A 99 -4.53 -1.81 7.59
C ASP A 99 -3.79 -3.10 7.98
N GLY A 100 -3.05 -3.72 7.06
CA GLY A 100 -2.31 -4.97 7.27
C GLY A 100 -3.13 -6.24 6.99
N THR A 101 -4.38 -6.11 6.53
CA THR A 101 -5.17 -7.26 6.08
C THR A 101 -4.67 -7.78 4.73
N SER A 102 -4.85 -9.08 4.49
CA SER A 102 -4.43 -9.67 3.21
C SER A 102 -5.30 -9.14 2.08
N PHE A 103 -4.69 -8.61 1.04
CA PHE A 103 -5.39 -8.18 -0.17
C PHE A 103 -5.78 -9.37 -1.04
N CYS A 104 -4.90 -10.37 -1.15
CA CYS A 104 -5.19 -11.63 -1.82
C CYS A 104 -5.16 -12.79 -0.82
N GLU A 105 -6.06 -13.74 -0.97
CA GLU A 105 -5.94 -15.03 -0.30
C GLU A 105 -4.91 -15.92 -1.03
N ALA A 106 -4.20 -16.75 -0.27
CA ALA A 106 -3.21 -17.67 -0.82
C ALA A 106 -3.90 -18.68 -1.76
N GLY A 107 -3.50 -18.68 -3.04
CA GLY A 107 -4.05 -19.57 -4.07
C GLY A 107 -5.07 -18.93 -5.00
N ASP A 108 -5.47 -17.67 -4.78
CA ASP A 108 -6.28 -16.92 -5.74
C ASP A 108 -5.41 -16.39 -6.89
N ILE A 109 -5.37 -17.15 -7.98
CA ILE A 109 -4.59 -16.86 -9.19
C ILE A 109 -5.13 -15.59 -9.90
N ASP A 110 -6.43 -15.32 -9.80
CA ASP A 110 -7.04 -14.16 -10.44
C ASP A 110 -6.72 -12.87 -9.69
N CYS A 111 -6.62 -12.94 -8.36
CA CYS A 111 -6.13 -11.83 -7.54
C CYS A 111 -4.70 -11.44 -7.96
N ILE A 112 -3.77 -12.41 -8.01
CA ILE A 112 -2.36 -12.16 -8.35
C ILE A 112 -2.18 -11.53 -9.74
N ARG A 113 -2.99 -11.92 -10.74
CA ARG A 113 -2.92 -11.31 -12.09
C ARG A 113 -3.39 -9.87 -12.15
N LYS A 114 -4.30 -9.47 -11.25
CA LYS A 114 -4.88 -8.13 -11.20
C LYS A 114 -4.15 -7.20 -10.22
N THR A 115 -3.25 -7.74 -9.40
CA THR A 115 -2.57 -7.00 -8.33
C THR A 115 -1.16 -6.56 -8.65
N THR A 116 -0.73 -6.58 -9.91
CA THR A 116 0.53 -5.89 -10.24
C THR A 116 0.33 -4.41 -9.91
N PRO A 117 0.96 -3.88 -8.85
CA PRO A 117 0.63 -2.53 -8.41
C PRO A 117 1.20 -1.53 -9.41
N ASP A 118 0.38 -0.60 -9.87
CA ASP A 118 0.85 0.52 -10.67
C ASP A 118 1.76 1.41 -9.82
N GLY A 119 2.73 2.06 -10.46
CA GLY A 119 3.64 2.97 -9.74
C GLY A 119 4.52 2.29 -8.68
N ARG A 120 4.73 0.97 -8.78
CA ARG A 120 5.48 0.16 -7.82
C ARG A 120 6.80 0.82 -7.37
N LYS A 121 6.89 1.14 -6.08
CA LYS A 121 8.05 1.73 -5.40
C LYS A 121 8.58 0.78 -4.34
N LEU A 122 9.87 0.45 -4.41
CA LEU A 122 10.55 -0.30 -3.35
C LEU A 122 10.68 0.59 -2.11
N LEU A 123 10.15 0.14 -0.97
CA LEU A 123 10.27 0.86 0.30
C LEU A 123 11.44 0.33 1.13
N TRP A 124 11.65 -0.99 1.13
CA TRP A 124 12.69 -1.63 1.92
C TRP A 124 13.16 -2.93 1.28
N SER A 125 14.43 -3.28 1.48
CA SER A 125 14.96 -4.62 1.22
C SER A 125 16.03 -4.99 2.25
N SER A 126 16.08 -6.26 2.63
CA SER A 126 17.17 -6.79 3.46
C SER A 126 18.51 -6.81 2.73
N ARG A 127 18.50 -6.78 1.39
CA ARG A 127 19.70 -6.61 0.59
C ARG A 127 20.10 -5.14 0.63
N ILE A 128 21.00 -4.80 1.55
CA ILE A 128 21.63 -3.48 1.61
C ILE A 128 22.40 -3.27 0.28
N LYS A 129 22.16 -2.14 -0.38
CA LYS A 129 22.95 -1.69 -1.54
C LYS A 129 24.37 -1.31 -1.13
#